data_AF-A0A182JLS3-F1
#
_entry.id   AF-A0A182JLS3-F1
#
_cell.length_a   1.000
_cell.length_b   1.000
_cell.length_c   1.000
_cell.angle_alpha   90.00
_cell.angle_beta   90.00
_cell.angle_gamma   90.00
#
_symmetry.space_group_name_H-M   'P 1'
#
loop_
_entity.id
_entity.type
_entity.pdbx_description
1 polymer ?
#
loop_
_entity_poly.entity_id
_entity_poly.type
_entity_poly.pdbx_seq_one_letter_code
_entity_poly.pdbx_strand_id
1 'polypeptide(L)'
;MLRRLNALVLCCGALLQCTGAIRHHILTKSWHEAQEDCLAYLCVDADRSAHFRAEHYGVDALTKQLVFCIALNLRVYEPARNAVRVEMLSRFFCPDPADSDNVERTNECLRKVGPSLSSNGNSCRTEELHLTATETVFEAFRCCYHHYGNLIRVAVPLPPTALELDQVQQECALIVALPLELLRDRLRLRVHPNYDRLRRTSKMRFFSSNSARMFSMTRTFMTQLLQALLNGQFSSSCKV
;
A
#
# COMPACT_ATOMS: atom_id res chain seq x y z
N MET A 1 -13.71 -8.38 61.14
CA MET A 1 -14.36 -8.58 59.82
C MET A 1 -13.77 -7.75 58.67
N LEU A 2 -12.63 -7.06 58.83
CA LEU A 2 -12.07 -6.16 57.79
C LEU A 2 -10.88 -6.72 56.97
N ARG A 3 -10.49 -7.99 57.14
CA ARG A 3 -9.35 -8.58 56.40
C ARG A 3 -9.75 -9.49 55.23
N ARG A 4 -11.05 -9.78 55.04
CA ARG A 4 -11.54 -10.63 53.95
C ARG A 4 -12.05 -9.86 52.73
N LEU A 5 -12.27 -8.54 52.83
CA LEU A 5 -12.74 -7.73 51.71
C LEU A 5 -11.62 -7.33 50.72
N ASN A 6 -10.35 -7.25 51.14
CA ASN A 6 -9.26 -6.84 50.25
C ASN A 6 -8.79 -7.93 49.27
N ALA A 7 -9.12 -9.20 49.52
CA ALA A 7 -8.75 -10.28 48.60
C ALA A 7 -9.72 -10.39 47.41
N LEU A 8 -10.97 -9.97 47.56
CA LEU A 8 -11.97 -10.07 46.48
C LEU A 8 -11.82 -8.94 45.44
N VAL A 9 -11.33 -7.76 45.86
CA VAL A 9 -11.17 -6.59 44.97
C VAL A 9 -9.94 -6.74 44.06
N LEU A 10 -8.89 -7.45 44.50
CA LEU A 10 -7.71 -7.68 43.64
C LEU A 10 -7.93 -8.73 42.54
N CYS A 11 -8.89 -9.65 42.67
CA CYS A 11 -9.16 -10.64 41.61
C CYS A 11 -10.05 -10.09 40.48
N CYS A 12 -10.84 -9.04 40.72
CA CYS A 12 -11.64 -8.41 39.66
C CYS A 12 -10.83 -7.48 38.75
N GLY A 13 -9.67 -6.97 39.20
CA GLY A 13 -8.78 -6.15 38.37
C GLY A 13 -8.04 -6.92 37.28
N ALA A 14 -7.86 -8.24 37.45
CA ALA A 14 -7.12 -9.09 36.51
C ALA A 14 -8.01 -9.82 35.50
N LEU A 15 -9.34 -9.75 35.61
CA LEU A 15 -10.29 -10.50 34.77
C LEU A 15 -11.05 -9.63 33.74
N LEU A 16 -10.75 -8.33 33.64
CA LEU A 16 -11.40 -7.41 32.69
C LEU A 16 -10.54 -6.99 31.49
N GLN A 17 -9.53 -7.79 31.12
CA GLN A 17 -8.79 -7.65 29.86
C GLN A 17 -8.90 -8.91 29.00
N CYS A 18 -10.13 -9.39 28.77
CA CYS A 18 -10.41 -10.39 27.74
C CYS A 18 -11.51 -9.91 26.77
N THR A 19 -11.66 -8.60 26.57
CA THR A 19 -12.16 -8.13 25.28
C THR A 19 -10.98 -8.20 24.32
N GLY A 20 -10.69 -9.39 23.82
CA GLY A 20 -9.90 -9.58 22.60
C GLY A 20 -10.67 -8.97 21.45
N ALA A 21 -10.74 -7.63 21.40
CA ALA A 21 -11.12 -6.92 20.21
C ALA A 21 -10.15 -7.40 19.14
N ILE A 22 -10.69 -8.12 18.15
CA ILE A 22 -9.93 -8.55 16.97
C ILE A 22 -9.40 -7.25 16.35
N ARG A 23 -8.16 -6.88 16.66
CA ARG A 23 -7.53 -5.70 16.07
C ARG A 23 -7.33 -6.01 14.59
N HIS A 24 -8.12 -5.36 13.75
CA HIS A 24 -7.93 -5.43 12.30
C HIS A 24 -6.61 -4.75 11.97
N HIS A 25 -5.79 -5.42 11.17
CA HIS A 25 -4.53 -4.86 10.69
C HIS A 25 -4.83 -4.03 9.43
N ILE A 26 -5.42 -2.86 9.65
CA ILE A 26 -5.71 -1.89 8.59
C ILE A 26 -4.94 -0.62 8.94
N LEU A 27 -3.87 -0.37 8.18
CA LEU A 27 -3.17 0.90 8.22
C LEU A 27 -3.77 1.81 7.16
N THR A 28 -4.18 3.00 7.57
CA THR A 28 -4.67 4.04 6.66
C THR A 28 -3.74 5.23 6.73
N LYS A 29 -3.47 5.86 5.59
CA LYS A 29 -2.72 7.12 5.53
C LYS A 29 -3.18 7.93 4.34
N SER A 30 -3.31 9.24 4.49
CA SER A 30 -3.60 10.18 3.41
C SER A 30 -2.33 10.67 2.73
N TRP A 31 -2.47 11.26 1.54
CA TRP A 31 -1.34 11.90 0.85
C TRP A 31 -0.73 13.02 1.71
N HIS A 32 -1.56 13.90 2.28
CA HIS A 32 -1.12 15.03 3.10
C HIS A 32 -0.39 14.58 4.37
N GLU A 33 -0.86 13.52 5.05
CA GLU A 33 -0.13 12.97 6.21
C GLU A 33 1.25 12.42 5.82
N ALA A 34 1.34 11.69 4.70
CA ALA A 34 2.63 11.21 4.21
C ALA A 34 3.54 12.35 3.74
N GLN A 35 2.97 13.41 3.20
CA GLN A 35 3.71 14.62 2.84
C GLN A 35 4.32 15.29 4.06
N GLU A 36 3.56 15.53 5.14
CA GLU A 36 4.11 16.17 6.34
C GLU A 36 5.26 15.35 6.96
N ASP A 37 5.10 14.02 7.02
CA ASP A 37 6.18 13.13 7.47
C ASP A 37 7.43 13.28 6.59
N CYS A 38 7.26 13.30 5.27
CA CYS A 38 8.38 13.41 4.34
C CYS A 38 9.02 14.80 4.31
N LEU A 39 8.26 15.87 4.51
CA LEU A 39 8.80 17.22 4.68
C LEU A 39 9.73 17.27 5.91
N ALA A 40 9.33 16.61 7.00
CA ALA A 40 10.16 16.48 8.19
C ALA A 40 11.40 15.60 7.95
N TYR A 41 11.25 14.43 7.29
CA TYR A 41 12.38 13.53 7.01
C TYR A 41 13.43 14.16 6.09
N LEU A 42 13.00 14.95 5.12
CA LEU A 42 13.87 15.64 4.17
C LEU A 42 14.35 17.00 4.68
N CYS A 43 13.95 17.41 5.89
CA CYS A 43 14.29 18.71 6.48
C CYS A 43 13.98 19.89 5.55
N VAL A 44 12.82 19.86 4.88
CA VAL A 44 12.42 20.92 3.94
C VAL A 44 12.13 22.21 4.71
N ASP A 45 12.62 23.34 4.20
CA ASP A 45 12.39 24.65 4.81
C ASP A 45 10.91 25.04 4.82
N ALA A 46 10.54 25.99 5.68
CA ALA A 46 9.14 26.36 5.91
C ALA A 46 8.48 26.97 4.67
N ASP A 47 9.20 27.80 3.91
CA ASP A 47 8.69 28.48 2.72
C ASP A 47 8.40 27.45 1.62
N ARG A 48 9.34 26.54 1.39
CA ARG A 48 9.18 25.45 0.43
C ARG A 48 8.11 24.45 0.86
N SER A 49 8.00 24.18 2.15
CA SER A 49 6.93 23.34 2.72
C SER A 49 5.55 23.94 2.47
N ALA A 50 5.38 25.27 2.58
CA ALA A 50 4.12 25.94 2.30
C ALA A 50 3.69 25.77 0.82
N HIS A 51 4.65 25.80 -0.11
CA HIS A 51 4.41 25.55 -1.53
C HIS A 51 3.86 24.13 -1.77
N PHE A 52 4.45 23.11 -1.14
CA PHE A 52 3.96 21.72 -1.24
C PHE A 52 2.61 21.53 -0.56
N ARG A 53 2.33 22.20 0.57
CA ARG A 53 1.01 22.16 1.23
C ARG A 53 -0.09 22.80 0.38
N ALA A 54 0.27 23.76 -0.47
CA ALA A 54 -0.61 24.32 -1.49
C ALA A 54 -0.70 23.44 -2.74
N GLU A 55 -0.21 22.19 -2.68
CA GLU A 55 -0.23 21.19 -3.76
C GLU A 55 0.50 21.62 -5.03
N HIS A 56 1.48 22.51 -4.92
CA HIS A 56 2.31 22.90 -6.06
C HIS A 56 3.56 22.01 -6.14
N TYR A 57 3.57 21.10 -7.10
CA TYR A 57 4.70 20.20 -7.37
C TYR A 57 5.42 20.60 -8.65
N GLY A 58 6.67 21.06 -8.54
CA GLY A 58 7.55 21.38 -9.66
C GLY A 58 8.30 20.17 -10.22
N VAL A 59 9.22 20.40 -11.16
CA VAL A 59 10.09 19.36 -11.75
C VAL A 59 11.51 19.33 -11.17
N ASP A 60 11.75 20.12 -10.12
CA ASP A 60 13.04 20.19 -9.44
C ASP A 60 13.34 18.94 -8.60
N ALA A 61 14.63 18.69 -8.36
CA ALA A 61 15.11 17.49 -7.67
C ALA A 61 14.46 17.28 -6.29
N LEU A 62 14.23 18.35 -5.53
CA LEU A 62 13.59 18.26 -4.21
C LEU A 62 12.14 17.79 -4.32
N THR A 63 11.38 18.31 -5.30
CA THR A 63 10.02 17.81 -5.56
C THR A 63 10.02 16.32 -5.89
N LYS A 64 10.93 15.86 -6.75
CA LYS A 64 11.01 14.43 -7.11
C LYS A 64 11.32 13.56 -5.89
N GLN A 65 12.26 13.99 -5.04
CA GLN A 65 12.60 13.29 -3.80
C GLN A 65 11.43 13.26 -2.81
N LEU A 66 10.70 14.37 -2.65
CA LEU A 66 9.52 14.44 -1.80
C LEU A 66 8.45 13.44 -2.27
N VAL A 67 8.11 13.46 -3.56
CA VAL A 67 7.12 12.56 -4.15
C VAL A 67 7.55 11.10 -4.00
N PHE A 68 8.84 10.79 -4.17
CA PHE A 68 9.37 9.45 -3.95
C PHE A 68 9.26 9.00 -2.48
N CYS A 69 9.59 9.87 -1.52
CA CYS A 69 9.40 9.60 -0.09
C CYS A 69 7.92 9.33 0.24
N ILE A 70 7.01 10.14 -0.29
CA ILE A 70 5.56 9.98 -0.11
C ILE A 70 5.12 8.63 -0.66
N ALA A 71 5.56 8.28 -1.87
CA ALA A 71 5.25 7.01 -2.51
C ALA A 71 5.74 5.80 -1.70
N LEU A 72 6.90 5.89 -1.03
CA LEU A 72 7.39 4.87 -0.10
C LEU A 72 6.49 4.78 1.15
N ASN A 73 6.16 5.92 1.76
CA ASN A 73 5.29 5.98 2.94
C ASN A 73 3.89 5.42 2.69
N LEU A 74 3.36 5.64 1.48
CA LEU A 74 2.05 5.18 1.04
C LEU A 74 2.07 3.81 0.37
N ARG A 75 3.25 3.16 0.29
CA ARG A 75 3.44 1.84 -0.36
C ARG A 75 2.98 1.80 -1.81
N VAL A 76 3.04 2.95 -2.47
CA VAL A 76 2.83 3.10 -3.91
C VAL A 76 4.00 2.49 -4.67
N TYR A 77 5.22 2.68 -4.20
CA TYR A 77 6.40 2.04 -4.78
C TYR A 77 6.72 0.73 -4.03
N GLU A 78 7.00 -0.34 -4.76
CA GLU A 78 7.42 -1.64 -4.25
C GLU A 78 8.93 -1.84 -4.51
N PRO A 79 9.81 -1.59 -3.52
CA PRO A 79 11.26 -1.65 -3.72
C PRO A 79 11.75 -3.02 -4.18
N ALA A 80 11.14 -4.10 -3.66
CA ALA A 80 11.52 -5.47 -4.01
C ALA A 80 11.30 -5.81 -5.50
N ARG A 81 10.43 -5.07 -6.18
CA ARG A 81 10.11 -5.26 -7.61
C ARG A 81 10.52 -4.09 -8.48
N ASN A 82 11.11 -3.05 -7.88
CA ASN A 82 11.38 -1.77 -8.54
C ASN A 82 10.16 -1.24 -9.32
N ALA A 83 8.96 -1.35 -8.73
CA ALA A 83 7.70 -1.15 -9.46
C ALA A 83 6.79 -0.12 -8.79
N VAL A 84 6.12 0.69 -9.60
CA VAL A 84 5.06 1.61 -9.15
C VAL A 84 3.71 0.90 -9.24
N ARG A 85 2.99 0.83 -8.11
CA ARG A 85 1.60 0.39 -8.02
C ARG A 85 0.67 1.54 -8.43
N VAL A 86 0.50 1.74 -9.73
CA VAL A 86 -0.34 2.81 -10.28
C VAL A 86 -1.76 2.76 -9.74
N GLU A 87 -2.29 1.54 -9.52
CA GLU A 87 -3.61 1.31 -8.93
C GLU A 87 -3.72 1.80 -7.48
N MET A 88 -2.60 1.86 -6.76
CA MET A 88 -2.55 2.42 -5.42
C MET A 88 -2.39 3.94 -5.47
N LEU A 89 -1.54 4.44 -6.38
CA LEU A 89 -1.32 5.87 -6.58
C LEU A 89 -2.62 6.60 -6.94
N SER A 90 -3.41 6.05 -7.87
CA SER A 90 -4.67 6.67 -8.32
C SER A 90 -5.72 6.82 -7.22
N ARG A 91 -5.65 6.03 -6.15
CA ARG A 91 -6.60 6.11 -5.01
C ARG A 91 -6.45 7.39 -4.20
N PHE A 92 -5.35 8.11 -4.36
CA PHE A 92 -5.12 9.41 -3.71
C PHE A 92 -5.63 10.58 -4.53
N PHE A 93 -6.26 10.33 -5.68
CA PHE A 93 -6.80 11.35 -6.56
C PHE A 93 -8.29 11.17 -6.76
N CYS A 94 -9.01 12.28 -6.92
CA CYS A 94 -10.40 12.30 -7.34
C CYS A 94 -10.50 12.97 -8.70
N PRO A 95 -11.03 12.28 -9.73
CA PRO A 95 -11.27 12.89 -11.02
C PRO A 95 -12.34 13.98 -10.94
N ASP A 96 -12.22 14.97 -11.83
CA ASP A 96 -13.30 15.93 -12.05
C ASP A 96 -14.49 15.22 -12.71
N PRO A 97 -15.70 15.24 -12.11
CA PRO A 97 -16.88 14.57 -12.67
C PRO A 97 -17.30 15.11 -14.05
N ALA A 98 -16.89 16.32 -14.44
CA ALA A 98 -17.18 16.89 -15.74
C ALA A 98 -16.18 16.46 -16.83
N ASP A 99 -15.03 15.89 -16.46
CA ASP A 99 -14.01 15.42 -17.39
C ASP A 99 -14.19 13.92 -17.67
N SER A 100 -14.71 13.58 -18.85
CA SER A 100 -14.86 12.18 -19.27
C SER A 100 -13.56 11.53 -19.75
N ASP A 101 -12.56 12.34 -20.09
CA ASP A 101 -11.38 11.91 -20.83
C ASP A 101 -10.14 11.80 -19.92
N ASN A 102 -10.28 12.10 -18.61
CA ASN A 102 -9.21 12.00 -17.63
C ASN A 102 -8.53 10.62 -17.63
N VAL A 103 -9.31 9.53 -17.72
CA VAL A 103 -8.79 8.16 -17.70
C VAL A 103 -7.90 7.92 -18.93
N GLU A 104 -8.37 8.29 -20.12
CA GLU A 104 -7.65 8.06 -21.36
C GLU A 104 -6.33 8.85 -21.39
N ARG A 105 -6.39 10.16 -21.06
CA ARG A 105 -5.19 11.01 -21.01
C ARG A 105 -4.18 10.53 -19.99
N THR A 106 -4.65 10.12 -18.81
CA THR A 106 -3.77 9.58 -17.75
C THR A 106 -3.10 8.29 -18.22
N ASN A 107 -3.84 7.38 -18.85
CA ASN A 107 -3.30 6.11 -19.34
C ASN A 107 -2.27 6.31 -20.47
N GLU A 108 -2.55 7.20 -21.41
CA GLU A 108 -1.62 7.54 -22.49
C GLU A 108 -0.32 8.16 -21.94
N CYS A 109 -0.42 8.97 -20.89
CA CYS A 109 0.75 9.49 -20.18
C CYS A 109 1.53 8.34 -19.48
N LEU A 110 0.84 7.49 -18.71
CA LEU A 110 1.47 6.39 -17.97
C LEU A 110 2.17 5.38 -18.87
N ARG A 111 1.67 5.16 -20.10
CA ARG A 111 2.30 4.29 -21.11
C ARG A 111 3.72 4.74 -21.47
N LYS A 112 4.01 6.04 -21.34
CA LYS A 112 5.30 6.67 -21.64
C LYS A 112 6.28 6.63 -20.48
N VAL A 113 5.78 6.47 -19.24
CA VAL A 113 6.61 6.32 -18.04
C VAL A 113 7.46 5.04 -18.11
N GLY A 114 6.99 4.04 -18.88
CA GLY A 114 7.71 2.82 -19.21
C GLY A 114 7.87 1.87 -18.02
N PRO A 115 8.13 0.56 -18.27
CA PRO A 115 8.59 -0.33 -17.22
C PRO A 115 10.02 0.09 -16.89
N SER A 116 10.20 0.77 -15.77
CA SER A 116 11.53 1.06 -15.24
C SER A 116 12.28 -0.26 -15.05
N LEU A 117 13.23 -0.51 -15.96
CA LEU A 117 14.19 -1.60 -15.94
C LEU A 117 13.59 -3.02 -16.02
N SER A 118 13.22 -3.41 -17.24
CA SER A 118 13.55 -4.74 -17.73
C SER A 118 14.87 -4.65 -18.54
N SER A 119 15.97 -4.21 -17.90
CA SER A 119 17.34 -4.43 -18.41
C SER A 119 17.90 -5.64 -17.65
N ASN A 120 18.21 -6.79 -18.24
CA ASN A 120 19.25 -7.01 -19.24
C ASN A 120 20.49 -6.13 -19.00
N GLY A 121 21.18 -6.37 -17.88
CA GLY A 121 22.52 -5.81 -17.64
C GLY A 121 22.84 -5.68 -16.16
N ASN A 122 23.88 -6.38 -15.71
CA ASN A 122 24.37 -6.48 -14.32
C ASN A 122 24.93 -5.18 -13.71
N SER A 123 24.27 -4.01 -13.84
CA SER A 123 24.66 -2.81 -13.07
C SER A 123 23.83 -2.72 -11.78
N CYS A 124 24.30 -3.39 -10.73
CA CYS A 124 23.73 -3.32 -9.38
C CYS A 124 24.26 -2.10 -8.60
N ARG A 125 24.34 -0.92 -9.22
CA ARG A 125 24.69 0.30 -8.48
C ARG A 125 23.43 0.85 -7.81
N THR A 126 23.41 0.82 -6.47
CA THR A 126 22.27 1.28 -5.64
C THR A 126 21.84 2.71 -5.97
N GLU A 127 22.78 3.59 -6.31
CA GLU A 127 22.51 4.99 -6.66
C GLU A 127 21.77 5.14 -8.00
N GLU A 128 22.18 4.37 -9.02
CA GLU A 128 21.53 4.37 -10.35
C GLU A 128 20.09 3.83 -10.26
N LEU A 129 19.89 2.78 -9.45
CA LEU A 129 18.56 2.23 -9.17
C LEU A 129 17.66 3.24 -8.46
N HIS A 130 18.19 3.93 -7.44
CA HIS A 130 17.43 4.95 -6.69
C HIS A 130 17.03 6.13 -7.58
N LEU A 131 17.94 6.63 -8.40
CA LEU A 131 17.67 7.73 -9.34
C LEU A 131 16.59 7.32 -10.35
N THR A 132 16.71 6.14 -10.94
CA THR A 132 15.73 5.64 -11.91
C THR A 132 14.35 5.45 -11.25
N ALA A 133 14.30 4.89 -10.03
CA ALA A 133 13.06 4.71 -9.29
C ALA A 133 12.39 6.05 -8.94
N THR A 134 13.19 7.04 -8.50
CA THR A 134 12.73 8.39 -8.18
C THR A 134 12.06 9.04 -9.39
N GLU A 135 12.73 9.00 -10.55
CA GLU A 135 12.18 9.53 -11.81
C GLU A 135 10.90 8.79 -12.23
N THR A 136 10.90 7.46 -12.17
CA THR A 136 9.74 6.63 -12.54
C THR A 136 8.51 6.97 -11.70
N VAL A 137 8.69 7.04 -10.38
CA VAL A 137 7.61 7.39 -9.44
C VAL A 137 7.11 8.80 -9.70
N PHE A 138 8.03 9.74 -9.91
CA PHE A 138 7.68 11.13 -10.17
C PHE A 138 6.89 11.31 -11.46
N GLU A 139 7.28 10.66 -12.56
CA GLU A 139 6.55 10.75 -13.83
C GLU A 139 5.18 10.07 -13.74
N ALA A 140 5.06 8.94 -13.03
CA ALA A 140 3.75 8.33 -12.76
C ALA A 140 2.83 9.27 -11.95
N PHE A 141 3.38 9.92 -10.91
CA PHE A 141 2.66 10.93 -10.14
C PHE A 141 2.20 12.10 -11.01
N ARG A 142 3.09 12.63 -11.87
CA ARG A 142 2.75 13.74 -12.78
C ARG A 142 1.61 13.40 -13.72
N CYS A 143 1.57 12.17 -14.25
CA CYS A 143 0.45 11.72 -15.08
C CYS A 143 -0.87 11.81 -14.31
N CYS A 144 -0.94 11.31 -13.08
CA CYS A 144 -2.14 11.42 -12.25
C CYS A 144 -2.46 12.88 -11.88
N TYR A 145 -1.46 13.65 -11.47
CA TYR A 145 -1.58 15.03 -11.02
C TYR A 145 -2.08 15.98 -12.11
N HIS A 146 -1.66 15.80 -13.37
CA HIS A 146 -2.07 16.67 -14.47
C HIS A 146 -3.27 16.18 -15.26
N HIS A 147 -3.52 14.87 -15.32
CA HIS A 147 -4.53 14.31 -16.21
C HIS A 147 -5.66 13.57 -15.51
N TYR A 148 -5.48 13.15 -14.25
CA TYR A 148 -6.48 12.34 -13.58
C TYR A 148 -7.41 13.18 -12.71
N GLY A 149 -6.86 14.03 -11.82
CA GLY A 149 -7.68 14.88 -10.95
C GLY A 149 -6.92 15.47 -9.76
N ASN A 150 -7.65 15.88 -8.74
CA ASN A 150 -7.10 16.55 -7.55
C ASN A 150 -6.76 15.56 -6.44
N LEU A 151 -5.75 15.88 -5.62
CA LEU A 151 -5.42 15.07 -4.44
C LEU A 151 -6.58 15.09 -3.44
N ILE A 152 -6.90 13.92 -2.87
CA ILE A 152 -7.90 13.81 -1.81
C ILE A 152 -7.23 13.89 -0.45
N ARG A 153 -7.94 14.49 0.52
CA ARG A 153 -7.50 14.55 1.92
C ARG A 153 -7.80 13.27 2.71
N VAL A 154 -8.49 12.31 2.11
CA VAL A 154 -8.97 11.10 2.78
C VAL A 154 -7.83 10.10 2.93
N ALA A 155 -7.72 9.50 4.11
CA ALA A 155 -6.76 8.43 4.36
C ALA A 155 -7.19 7.14 3.65
N VAL A 156 -6.26 6.54 2.90
CA VAL A 156 -6.49 5.34 2.09
C VAL A 156 -5.92 4.13 2.83
N PRO A 157 -6.62 2.98 2.87
CA PRO A 157 -6.07 1.72 3.35
C PRO A 157 -4.86 1.28 2.54
N LEU A 158 -3.73 1.10 3.22
CA LEU A 158 -2.45 0.70 2.66
C LEU A 158 -2.35 -0.84 2.54
N PRO A 159 -1.70 -1.36 1.49
CA PRO A 159 -1.46 -2.80 1.37
C PRO A 159 -0.50 -3.26 2.47
N PRO A 160 -0.75 -4.40 3.16
CA PRO A 160 0.12 -4.88 4.22
C PRO A 160 1.52 -5.20 3.71
N THR A 161 2.56 -4.96 4.51
CA THR A 161 3.92 -5.39 4.19
C THR A 161 4.09 -6.90 4.40
N ALA A 162 5.17 -7.48 3.87
CA ALA A 162 5.50 -8.87 4.13
C ALA A 162 5.69 -9.16 5.63
N LEU A 163 6.29 -8.23 6.37
CA LEU A 163 6.50 -8.35 7.82
C LEU A 163 5.18 -8.29 8.58
N GLU A 164 4.29 -7.37 8.20
CA GLU A 164 2.95 -7.28 8.79
C GLU A 164 2.11 -8.51 8.49
N LEU A 165 2.23 -9.05 7.27
CA LEU A 165 1.56 -10.28 6.90
C LEU A 165 2.05 -11.47 7.74
N ASP A 166 3.37 -11.59 7.92
CA ASP A 166 3.97 -12.62 8.77
C ASP A 166 3.53 -12.48 10.23
N GLN A 167 3.58 -11.26 10.78
CA GLN A 167 3.11 -11.00 12.14
C GLN A 167 1.64 -11.40 12.32
N VAL A 168 0.76 -10.98 11.41
CA VAL A 168 -0.66 -11.35 11.49
C VAL A 168 -0.86 -12.87 11.33
N GLN A 169 -0.06 -13.54 10.49
CA GLN A 169 -0.09 -14.99 10.34
C GLN A 169 0.33 -15.71 11.63
N GLN A 170 1.40 -15.25 12.29
CA GLN A 170 1.85 -15.77 13.59
C GLN A 170 0.77 -15.59 14.66
N GLU A 171 0.19 -14.40 14.76
CA GLU A 171 -0.90 -14.13 15.72
C GLU A 171 -2.14 -14.99 15.43
N CYS A 172 -2.51 -15.17 14.16
CA CYS A 172 -3.62 -16.06 13.78
C CYS A 172 -3.31 -17.53 14.10
N ALA A 173 -2.06 -17.98 13.92
CA ALA A 173 -1.66 -19.34 14.23
C ALA A 173 -1.84 -19.64 15.73
N LEU A 174 -1.48 -18.70 16.60
CA LEU A 174 -1.72 -18.82 18.04
C LEU A 174 -3.22 -18.95 18.35
N ILE A 175 -4.08 -18.16 17.70
CA ILE A 175 -5.54 -18.20 17.90
C ILE A 175 -6.13 -19.56 17.50
N VAL A 176 -5.65 -20.14 16.41
CA VAL A 176 -6.16 -21.43 15.90
C VAL A 176 -5.38 -22.64 16.45
N ALA A 177 -4.56 -22.43 17.49
CA ALA A 177 -3.72 -23.43 18.13
C ALA A 177 -2.85 -24.21 17.12
N LEU A 178 -2.18 -23.48 16.23
CA LEU A 178 -1.26 -24.02 15.24
C LEU A 178 0.19 -23.71 15.64
N PRO A 179 1.08 -24.71 15.75
CA PRO A 179 2.49 -24.50 16.07
C PRO A 179 3.19 -23.55 15.09
N LEU A 180 3.84 -22.50 15.58
CA LEU A 180 4.48 -21.47 14.72
C LEU A 180 5.50 -22.04 13.74
N GLU A 181 6.20 -23.13 14.12
CA GLU A 181 7.17 -23.79 13.24
C GLU A 181 6.56 -24.30 11.93
N LEU A 182 5.26 -24.63 11.94
CA LEU A 182 4.56 -25.04 10.72
C LEU A 182 4.36 -23.88 9.73
N LEU A 183 4.44 -22.62 10.16
CA LEU A 183 4.31 -21.47 9.24
C LEU A 183 5.46 -21.42 8.23
N ARG A 184 6.64 -21.93 8.61
CA ARG A 184 7.81 -22.02 7.73
C ARG A 184 7.69 -23.18 6.73
N ASP A 185 6.98 -24.24 7.08
CA ASP A 185 6.74 -25.40 6.23
C ASP A 185 5.38 -25.33 5.52
N ARG A 186 5.35 -24.63 4.38
CA ARG A 186 4.11 -24.41 3.62
C ARG A 186 3.42 -25.70 3.16
N LEU A 187 4.16 -26.79 2.95
CA LEU A 187 3.59 -28.06 2.51
C LEU A 187 2.86 -28.74 3.65
N ARG A 188 3.50 -28.86 4.81
CA ARG A 188 2.89 -29.44 6.01
C ARG A 188 1.77 -28.56 6.57
N LEU A 189 1.91 -27.24 6.44
CA LEU A 189 0.88 -26.29 6.82
C LEU A 189 -0.42 -26.53 6.05
N ARG A 190 -0.37 -26.71 4.72
CA ARG A 190 -1.56 -26.84 3.87
C ARG A 190 -2.39 -28.09 4.16
N VAL A 191 -1.76 -29.15 4.66
CA VAL A 191 -2.44 -30.41 5.02
C VAL A 191 -2.89 -30.45 6.49
N HIS A 192 -2.53 -29.44 7.29
CA HIS A 192 -2.88 -29.40 8.71
C HIS A 192 -4.39 -29.14 8.90
N PRO A 193 -5.09 -29.84 9.83
CA PRO A 193 -6.53 -29.67 10.05
C PRO A 193 -6.97 -28.23 10.35
N ASN A 194 -6.10 -27.45 11.00
CA ASN A 194 -6.38 -26.05 11.35
C ASN A 194 -5.99 -25.04 10.25
N TYR A 195 -5.48 -25.47 9.09
CA TYR A 195 -5.09 -24.57 8.00
C TYR A 195 -6.23 -23.70 7.49
N ASP A 196 -7.42 -24.30 7.31
CA ASP A 196 -8.60 -23.56 6.88
C ASP A 196 -9.05 -22.52 7.89
N ARG A 197 -8.90 -22.83 9.19
CA ARG A 197 -9.15 -21.86 10.26
C ARG A 197 -8.15 -20.72 10.18
N LEU A 198 -6.85 -21.02 10.10
CA LEU A 198 -5.78 -20.03 9.94
C LEU A 198 -6.08 -19.07 8.78
N ARG A 199 -6.35 -19.62 7.59
CA ARG A 199 -6.68 -18.85 6.38
C ARG A 199 -7.89 -17.92 6.59
N ARG A 200 -8.95 -18.41 7.23
CA ARG A 200 -10.15 -17.60 7.51
C ARG A 200 -9.85 -16.49 8.50
N THR A 201 -9.16 -16.77 9.61
CA THR A 201 -8.76 -15.75 10.60
C THR A 201 -7.86 -14.68 10.00
N SER A 202 -6.85 -15.05 9.20
CA SER A 202 -6.00 -14.07 8.53
C SER A 202 -6.80 -13.20 7.58
N LYS A 203 -7.69 -13.80 6.76
CA LYS A 203 -8.55 -13.03 5.85
C LYS A 203 -9.43 -12.03 6.61
N MET A 204 -10.04 -12.44 7.73
CA MET A 204 -10.88 -11.56 8.54
C MET A 204 -10.09 -10.40 9.16
N ARG A 205 -8.82 -10.61 9.51
CA ARG A 205 -7.97 -9.54 10.06
C ARG A 205 -7.57 -8.47 9.04
N PHE A 206 -7.51 -8.81 7.75
CA PHE A 206 -7.18 -7.86 6.67
C PHE A 206 -8.40 -7.24 5.96
N PHE A 207 -9.59 -7.87 6.02
CA PHE A 207 -10.74 -7.46 5.19
C PHE A 207 -12.00 -7.01 5.95
N SER A 208 -11.94 -6.80 7.26
CA SER A 208 -13.10 -6.35 8.03
C SER A 208 -13.09 -4.84 8.23
N SER A 209 -13.67 -4.14 7.27
CA SER A 209 -14.24 -2.81 7.44
C SER A 209 -15.33 -2.61 6.39
N ASN A 210 -16.59 -2.72 6.83
CA ASN A 210 -17.81 -2.27 6.16
C ASN A 210 -17.81 -2.26 4.62
N SER A 211 -18.01 -3.45 4.07
CA SER A 211 -18.53 -3.65 2.71
C SER A 211 -19.95 -3.09 2.60
N ALA A 212 -20.10 -1.76 2.45
CA ALA A 212 -21.36 -1.15 2.03
C ALA A 212 -21.25 0.16 1.22
N ARG A 213 -20.05 0.76 1.00
CA ARG A 213 -19.95 1.99 0.18
C ARG A 213 -18.74 2.10 -0.76
N MET A 214 -18.07 0.99 -1.10
CA MET A 214 -16.95 1.04 -2.05
C MET A 214 -17.06 0.04 -3.20
N PHE A 215 -18.30 -0.30 -3.57
CA PHE A 215 -18.62 -1.09 -4.77
C PHE A 215 -19.12 -0.15 -5.87
N SER A 216 -18.20 0.52 -6.55
CA SER A 216 -18.48 1.10 -7.88
C SER A 216 -17.21 1.34 -8.70
N MET A 217 -16.09 1.73 -8.08
CA MET A 217 -14.93 2.22 -8.83
C MET A 217 -13.88 1.14 -9.15
N THR A 218 -13.77 0.07 -8.37
CA THR A 218 -12.74 -0.97 -8.54
C THR A 218 -13.01 -1.95 -9.67
N ARG A 219 -14.27 -2.16 -10.07
CA ARG A 219 -14.59 -3.14 -11.11
C ARG A 219 -14.15 -2.63 -12.48
N THR A 220 -14.54 -1.42 -12.85
CA THR A 220 -14.27 -0.83 -14.18
C THR A 220 -12.77 -0.65 -14.43
N PHE A 221 -12.02 -0.14 -13.44
CA PHE A 221 -10.58 0.12 -13.56
C PHE A 221 -9.76 -1.19 -13.62
N MET A 222 -10.09 -2.21 -12.83
CA MET A 222 -9.42 -3.52 -12.90
C MET A 222 -9.74 -4.25 -14.19
N THR A 223 -10.98 -4.23 -14.69
CA THR A 223 -11.30 -4.87 -15.98
C THR A 223 -10.64 -4.16 -17.15
N GLN A 224 -10.62 -2.83 -17.18
CA GLN A 224 -9.98 -2.08 -18.28
C GLN A 224 -8.45 -2.22 -18.26
N LEU A 225 -7.82 -2.23 -17.09
CA LEU A 225 -6.38 -2.47 -16.97
C LEU A 225 -6.00 -3.92 -17.30
N LEU A 226 -6.80 -4.92 -16.89
CA LEU A 226 -6.59 -6.31 -17.33
C LEU A 226 -6.82 -6.47 -18.85
N GLN A 227 -7.85 -5.83 -19.42
CA GLN A 227 -8.11 -5.92 -20.86
C GLN A 227 -7.06 -5.18 -21.68
N ALA A 228 -6.51 -4.07 -21.19
CA ALA A 228 -5.40 -3.37 -21.82
C ALA A 228 -4.09 -4.18 -21.75
N LEU A 229 -3.84 -4.89 -20.65
CA LEU A 229 -2.68 -5.78 -20.49
C LEU A 229 -2.83 -7.09 -21.29
N LEU A 230 -4.05 -7.56 -21.53
CA LEU A 230 -4.32 -8.78 -22.31
C LEU A 230 -4.40 -8.54 -23.83
N ASN A 231 -4.75 -7.33 -24.29
CA ASN A 231 -5.01 -7.04 -25.70
C ASN A 231 -3.82 -6.41 -26.48
N GLY A 232 -2.57 -6.46 -25.99
CA GLY A 232 -1.50 -5.66 -26.60
C GLY A 232 -0.06 -6.13 -26.46
N GLN A 233 0.25 -7.32 -27.02
CA GLN A 233 1.56 -7.78 -27.51
C GLN A 233 2.57 -8.39 -26.50
N PHE A 234 2.36 -9.67 -26.19
CA PHE A 234 3.46 -10.65 -26.18
C PHE A 234 3.22 -11.69 -27.29
N SER A 235 3.80 -11.40 -28.46
CA SER A 235 4.17 -12.36 -29.51
C SER A 235 5.34 -11.68 -30.23
N SER A 236 6.55 -12.22 -30.25
CA SER A 236 6.86 -13.54 -30.79
C SER A 236 8.10 -14.22 -30.18
N SER A 237 7.96 -15.53 -29.97
CA SER A 237 8.95 -16.59 -30.18
C SER A 237 10.28 -16.57 -29.41
N CYS A 238 10.35 -17.43 -28.39
CA CYS A 238 11.47 -18.35 -28.26
C CYS A 238 11.56 -19.23 -29.53
N LYS A 239 12.69 -19.15 -30.24
CA LYS A 239 13.28 -20.28 -30.95
C LYS A 239 14.79 -20.23 -30.70
N VAL A 240 15.30 -21.42 -30.37
CA VAL A 240 16.69 -21.86 -30.06
C VAL A 240 17.80 -20.89 -30.41
#